data_AF-A0A1S8WMP9-F1
#
_entry.id   AF-A0A1S8WMP9-F1
#
_cell.length_a   1.000
_cell.length_b   1.000
_cell.length_c   1.000
_cell.angle_alpha   90.00
_cell.angle_beta   90.00
_cell.angle_gamma   90.00
#
_symmetry.space_group_name_H-M   'P 1'
#
loop_
_entity.id
_entity.type
_entity.pdbx_description
1 polymer ?
#
loop_
_entity_poly.entity_id
_entity_poly.type
_entity_poly.pdbx_seq_one_letter_code
_entity_poly.pdbx_strand_id
1 'polypeptide(L)' 'TCVAFADRLRFIGTSAKLQQESNITNTYENFTSLLGMTANDEMLAAEQEYLPYSIGETANGRLCIP' A
#
# COMPACT_ATOMS: atom_id res chain seq x y z
N THR A 1 8.11 -3.37 -5.60
CA THR A 1 6.83 -3.88 -6.10
C THR A 1 5.81 -2.76 -6.08
N CYS A 2 5.06 -2.55 -7.16
CA CYS A 2 4.13 -1.44 -7.28
C CYS A 2 2.87 -1.89 -8.04
N VAL A 3 1.70 -1.51 -7.54
CA VAL A 3 0.39 -1.79 -8.13
C VAL A 3 -0.42 -0.51 -8.09
N ALA A 4 -1.00 -0.12 -9.22
CA ALA A 4 -1.89 1.03 -9.29
C ALA A 4 -3.25 0.63 -9.85
N PHE A 5 -4.31 1.26 -9.34
CA PHE A 5 -5.67 1.05 -9.77
C PHE A 5 -6.18 2.30 -10.50
N ALA A 6 -6.88 2.09 -11.60
CA ALA A 6 -7.54 3.16 -12.35
C ALA A 6 -8.82 2.60 -12.96
N ASP A 7 -9.98 3.21 -12.71
CA ASP A 7 -11.30 2.77 -13.18
C ASP A 7 -11.46 1.24 -13.35
N ARG A 8 -11.26 0.72 -14.56
CA ARG A 8 -11.43 -0.71 -14.91
C ARG A 8 -10.13 -1.49 -15.09
N LEU A 9 -9.00 -0.87 -14.80
CA LEU A 9 -7.67 -1.38 -15.05
C LEU A 9 -6.85 -1.46 -13.75
N ARG A 10 -5.91 -2.39 -13.79
CA ARG A 10 -4.87 -2.54 -12.78
C ARG A 10 -3.54 -2.52 -13.50
N PHE A 11 -2.67 -1.61 -13.08
CA PHE A 11 -1.31 -1.51 -13.55
C PHE A 11 -0.39 -2.18 -12.55
N ILE A 12 0.62 -2.88 -13.05
CA ILE A 12 1.56 -3.65 -12.22
C ILE A 12 2.98 -3.34 -12.69
N GLY A 13 3.89 -3.20 -11.73
CA GLY A 13 5.32 -2.96 -11.99
C GLY A 13 5.56 -1.58 -12.60
N THR A 14 6.36 -1.53 -13.65
CA THR A 14 6.77 -0.25 -14.28
C THR A 14 5.58 0.59 -14.74
N SER A 15 4.52 -0.04 -15.25
CA SER A 15 3.31 0.66 -15.70
C SER A 15 2.59 1.40 -14.56
N ALA A 16 2.60 0.86 -13.35
CA ALA A 16 2.08 1.51 -12.16
C ALA A 16 3.02 2.63 -11.69
N LYS A 17 4.34 2.37 -11.67
CA LYS A 17 5.35 3.33 -11.20
C LYS A 17 5.37 4.61 -12.03
N LEU A 18 5.15 4.52 -13.35
CA LEU A 18 5.07 5.69 -14.25
C LEU A 18 3.89 6.62 -13.95
N GLN A 19 2.88 6.13 -13.22
CA GLN A 19 1.66 6.87 -12.90
C GLN A 19 1.63 7.34 -11.44
N GLN A 20 2.65 7.03 -10.65
CA GLN A 20 2.62 7.28 -9.21
C GLN A 20 2.33 8.74 -8.86
N GLU A 21 2.98 9.68 -9.54
CA GLU A 21 2.81 11.11 -9.27
C GLU A 21 1.41 11.61 -9.65
N SER A 22 0.85 11.11 -10.75
CA SER A 22 -0.46 11.53 -11.25
C SER A 22 -1.63 10.75 -10.64
N ASN A 23 -1.38 9.60 -10.02
CA ASN A 23 -2.36 8.69 -9.45
C ASN A 23 -1.94 8.19 -8.05
N ILE A 24 -1.37 9.08 -7.23
CA ILE A 24 -0.79 8.72 -5.94
C ILE A 24 -1.78 8.04 -4.99
N THR A 25 -3.04 8.52 -4.98
CA THR A 25 -4.10 7.99 -4.10
C THR A 25 -4.51 6.57 -4.42
N ASN A 26 -4.25 6.09 -5.64
CA ASN A 26 -4.56 4.72 -6.06
C ASN A 26 -3.31 3.92 -6.45
N THR A 27 -2.12 4.38 -6.06
CA THR A 27 -0.85 3.71 -6.31
C THR A 27 -0.26 3.18 -5.01
N TYR A 28 -0.10 1.87 -4.93
CA TYR A 28 0.43 1.18 -3.77
C TYR A 28 1.82 0.64 -4.08
N GLU A 29 2.80 1.11 -3.31
CA GLU A 29 4.18 0.62 -3.30
C GLU A 29 4.62 0.30 -1.88
N ASN A 30 5.76 -0.37 -1.71
CA ASN A 30 6.32 -0.72 -0.39
C ASN A 30 5.39 -1.54 0.53
N PHE A 31 4.32 -2.14 0.01
CA PHE A 31 3.37 -2.93 0.82
C PHE A 31 3.86 -4.32 1.23
N THR A 32 4.99 -4.81 0.67
CA THR A 32 5.47 -6.17 0.95
C THR A 32 5.93 -6.34 2.40
N SER A 33 6.52 -5.30 3.00
CA SER A 33 6.96 -5.34 4.41
C SER A 33 5.77 -5.48 5.37
N LEU A 34 4.59 -4.99 4.98
CA LEU A 34 3.37 -5.04 5.77
C LEU A 34 2.69 -6.42 5.79
N LEU A 35 3.16 -7.37 4.97
CA LEU A 35 2.52 -8.67 4.83
C LEU A 35 2.61 -9.46 6.13
N GLY A 36 1.44 -9.77 6.70
CA GLY A 36 1.33 -10.54 7.93
C GLY A 36 1.46 -9.72 9.22
N MET A 37 1.74 -8.41 9.11
CA MET A 37 1.74 -7.51 10.24
C MET A 37 0.32 -7.27 10.79
N THR A 38 0.30 -6.86 12.04
CA THR A 38 -0.86 -6.46 12.85
C THR A 38 -0.71 -5.00 13.28
N ALA A 39 -1.81 -4.41 13.78
CA ALA A 39 -1.78 -3.04 14.29
C ALA A 39 -0.86 -2.83 15.51
N ASN A 40 -0.44 -3.92 16.18
CA ASN A 40 0.40 -3.88 17.38
C ASN A 40 1.88 -4.09 17.11
N ASP A 41 2.30 -4.26 15.85
CA ASP A 41 3.70 -4.46 15.52
C ASP A 41 4.52 -3.18 15.76
N GLU A 42 5.62 -3.30 16.52
CA GLU A 42 6.47 -2.16 16.90
C GLU A 42 7.09 -1.44 15.69
N MET A 43 7.30 -2.17 14.59
CA MET A 43 7.90 -1.64 13.35
C MET A 43 6.88 -0.88 12.49
N LEU A 44 5.58 -0.97 12.78
CA LEU A 44 4.52 -0.42 11.93
C LEU A 44 4.67 1.08 11.69
N ALA A 45 4.98 1.84 12.74
CA ALA A 45 5.13 3.28 12.65
C ALA A 45 6.28 3.71 11.72
N ALA A 46 7.38 2.96 11.74
CA ALA A 46 8.52 3.21 10.87
C ALA A 46 8.20 2.87 9.40
N GLU A 47 7.47 1.78 9.16
CA GLU A 47 7.02 1.41 7.81
C GLU A 47 6.06 2.45 7.22
N GLN A 48 5.12 2.95 8.03
CA GLN A 48 4.13 3.96 7.62
C GLN A 48 4.75 5.26 7.10
N GLU A 49 5.94 5.65 7.58
CA GLU A 49 6.63 6.86 7.12
C GLU A 49 6.96 6.82 5.62
N TYR A 50 7.12 5.63 5.06
CA TYR A 50 7.50 5.41 3.66
C TYR A 50 6.30 5.09 2.74
N LEU A 51 5.07 5.19 3.24
CA LEU A 51 3.86 4.87 2.49
C LEU A 51 3.12 6.13 2.04
N PRO A 52 2.83 6.28 0.74
CA PRO A 52 2.01 7.39 0.24
C PRO A 52 0.50 7.17 0.44
N TYR A 53 0.10 6.17 1.22
CA TYR A 53 -1.28 5.76 1.43
C TYR A 53 -1.54 5.36 2.88
N SER A 54 -2.80 5.47 3.30
CA SER A 54 -3.24 5.02 4.62
C SER A 54 -3.39 3.51 4.67
N ILE A 55 -3.13 2.95 5.84
CA ILE A 55 -3.40 1.54 6.15
C ILE A 55 -4.53 1.46 7.17
N GLY A 56 -5.37 0.45 7.01
CA GLY A 56 -6.45 0.11 7.93
C GLY A 56 -6.17 -1.19 8.66
N GLU A 57 -7.11 -1.57 9.50
CA GLU A 57 -7.11 -2.83 10.24
C GLU A 57 -8.36 -3.64 9.87
N THR A 58 -8.17 -4.94 9.67
CA THR A 58 -9.25 -5.89 9.41
C THR A 58 -9.85 -6.41 10.71
N ALA A 59 -11.01 -7.07 10.62
CA ALA A 59 -11.70 -7.63 11.79
C ALA A 59 -10.89 -8.66 12.60
N ASN A 60 -9.81 -9.22 12.03
CA ASN A 60 -8.92 -10.18 12.71
C ASN A 60 -7.61 -9.54 13.21
N GLY A 61 -7.50 -8.21 13.20
CA GLY A 61 -6.35 -7.47 13.70
C GLY A 61 -5.17 -7.33 12.74
N ARG A 62 -5.31 -7.82 11.50
CA ARG A 62 -4.29 -7.68 10.46
C ARG A 62 -4.42 -6.36 9.72
N LEU A 63 -3.30 -5.87 9.21
CA LEU A 63 -3.29 -4.69 8.35
C LEU A 63 -4.00 -4.97 7.02
N CYS A 64 -4.68 -3.95 6.51
CA CYS A 64 -5.18 -3.91 5.14
C CYS A 64 -4.93 -2.55 4.49
N ILE A 65 -4.94 -2.56 3.17
CA ILE A 65 -4.98 -1.35 2.37
C ILE A 65 -6.46 -1.13 2.01
N PRO A 66 -7.08 -0.02 2.45
CA PRO A 66 -8.49 0.27 2.21
C PRO A 66 -8.78 0.63 0.74
#